data_AF-A0A7V9J802-F1
#
_entry.id   AF-A0A7V9J802-F1
#
_cell.length_a   1.000
_cell.length_b   1.000
_cell.length_c   1.000
_cell.angle_alpha   90.00
_cell.angle_beta   90.00
_cell.angle_gamma   90.00
#
_symmetry.space_group_name_H-M   'P 1'
#
loop_
_entity.id
_entity.type
_entity.pdbx_description
1 polymer ?
#
loop_
_entity_poly.entity_id
_entity_poly.type
_entity_poly.pdbx_seq_one_letter_code
_entity_poly.pdbx_strand_id
1 'polypeptide(L)'
;DTASHAPARAELARAFRQYAGQLDVSSSTSYSLAPEVFGRAGAVAVASLLVVPLAGLALRRRWAAYVLGGFLSVSAVMLVPQLFVLLSDLVSISQSRRAAGFWPLAFAFAGGLIVLAALLRVLLLPLALAGGIALQLVYPGDFGYRFEAGGSALVTWLAVVGGAAALAYGVWRRPALERPTWLVGTAALLFVLPVAIHAAANWSPSEARTPSPLTPGLVEVLREQVPEADTVYSDLETSYRIAAVAPVYIAAAPPSHVADTRQNRPYARRRENARFFESGELEIPRRAGASWLVVDRKHFDLVPELDHLYRDGRYTLYVLP
;
A
#
# COMPACT_ATOMS: atom_id res chain seq x y z
N ASP A 1 23.08 2.14 6.89
CA ASP A 1 22.85 0.68 7.04
C ASP A 1 21.44 0.38 7.54
N THR A 2 20.58 -0.06 6.63
CA THR A 2 19.34 -0.77 6.98
C THR A 2 19.75 -2.10 7.61
N ALA A 3 19.21 -2.47 8.76
CA ALA A 3 19.56 -3.73 9.39
C ALA A 3 19.19 -4.90 8.45
N SER A 4 20.18 -5.71 8.04
CA SER A 4 19.98 -6.91 7.23
C SER A 4 19.02 -7.87 7.95
N HIS A 5 17.99 -8.34 7.25
CA HIS A 5 16.71 -8.68 7.86
C HIS A 5 16.37 -10.18 7.78
N ALA A 6 17.17 -11.05 8.39
CA ALA A 6 16.61 -12.30 8.92
C ALA A 6 15.77 -11.93 10.16
N PRO A 7 14.43 -11.96 10.11
CA PRO A 7 13.62 -11.51 11.24
C PRO A 7 13.86 -12.43 12.44
N ALA A 8 14.10 -11.82 13.61
CA ALA A 8 14.03 -12.56 14.86
C ALA A 8 12.61 -13.16 15.02
N ARG A 9 12.48 -14.28 15.76
CA ARG A 9 11.20 -14.97 15.96
C ARG A 9 10.07 -14.03 16.45
N ALA A 10 10.40 -13.09 17.32
CA ALA A 10 9.45 -12.10 17.84
C ALA A 10 8.93 -11.16 16.74
N GLU A 11 9.81 -10.72 15.84
CA GLU A 11 9.46 -9.86 14.71
C GLU A 11 8.61 -10.61 13.69
N LEU A 12 8.95 -11.87 13.40
CA LEU A 12 8.16 -12.73 12.54
C LEU A 12 6.74 -12.95 13.10
N ALA A 13 6.62 -13.26 14.39
CA ALA A 13 5.33 -13.42 15.05
C ALA A 13 4.51 -12.11 15.05
N ARG A 14 5.17 -10.95 15.21
CA ARG A 14 4.54 -9.63 15.07
C ARG A 14 4.02 -9.41 13.66
N ALA A 15 4.81 -9.72 12.63
CA ALA A 15 4.44 -9.58 11.23
C ALA A 15 3.25 -10.48 10.87
N PHE A 16 3.22 -11.74 11.32
CA PHE A 16 2.08 -12.64 11.09
C PHE A 16 0.78 -12.10 11.69
N ARG A 17 0.82 -11.51 12.89
CA ARG A 17 -0.36 -10.85 13.49
C ARG A 17 -0.74 -9.56 12.77
N GLN A 18 0.23 -8.82 12.24
CA GLN A 18 -0.01 -7.56 11.54
C GLN A 18 -0.64 -7.81 10.17
N TYR A 19 -0.17 -8.82 9.44
CA TYR A 19 -0.60 -9.16 8.08
C TYR A 19 -1.52 -10.39 8.04
N ALA A 20 -2.24 -10.65 9.13
CA ALA A 20 -3.23 -11.72 9.18
C ALA A 20 -4.25 -11.55 8.04
N GLY A 21 -4.57 -12.65 7.37
CA GLY A 21 -5.43 -12.67 6.18
C GLY A 21 -4.72 -12.31 4.86
N GLN A 22 -3.44 -11.91 4.90
CA GLN A 22 -2.64 -11.65 3.69
C GLN A 22 -1.52 -12.67 3.50
N LEU A 23 -1.36 -13.59 4.44
CA LEU A 23 -0.35 -14.63 4.46
C LEU A 23 -1.01 -15.96 4.77
N ASP A 24 -0.61 -17.00 4.04
CA ASP A 24 -0.90 -18.39 4.38
C ASP A 24 0.29 -18.92 5.20
N VAL A 25 0.07 -19.14 6.49
CA VAL A 25 1.13 -19.48 7.45
C VAL A 25 0.93 -20.92 7.92
N SER A 26 1.83 -21.82 7.50
CA SER A 26 1.89 -23.20 8.02
C SER A 26 2.85 -23.31 9.21
N SER A 27 3.97 -22.59 9.17
CA SER A 27 4.95 -22.52 10.27
C SER A 27 5.79 -21.25 10.17
N SER A 28 6.70 -21.02 11.13
CA SER A 28 7.67 -19.91 11.09
C SER A 28 8.66 -20.00 9.92
N THR A 29 8.78 -21.15 9.27
CA THR A 29 9.70 -21.38 8.14
C THR A 29 8.97 -21.77 6.86
N SER A 30 7.64 -21.80 6.89
CA SER A 30 6.81 -22.16 5.75
C SER A 30 5.56 -21.28 5.76
N TYR A 31 5.67 -20.18 5.02
CA TYR A 31 4.58 -19.23 4.80
C TYR A 31 4.71 -18.61 3.42
N SER A 32 3.58 -18.21 2.83
CA SER A 32 3.51 -17.55 1.53
C SER A 32 2.52 -16.40 1.58
N LEU A 33 2.44 -15.64 0.50
CA LEU A 33 1.35 -14.71 0.29
C LEU A 33 0.04 -15.48 0.11
N ALA A 34 -1.03 -14.99 0.74
CA ALA A 34 -2.37 -15.51 0.49
C ALA A 34 -2.82 -15.15 -0.95
N PRO A 35 -3.37 -16.08 -1.74
CA PRO A 35 -3.75 -15.85 -3.14
C PRO A 35 -4.81 -14.74 -3.32
N GLU A 36 -5.63 -14.49 -2.30
CA GLU A 36 -6.61 -13.41 -2.20
C GLU A 36 -5.97 -12.03 -2.39
N VAL A 37 -4.68 -11.87 -2.08
CA VAL A 37 -3.96 -10.59 -2.21
C VAL A 37 -3.90 -10.12 -3.67
N PHE A 38 -3.85 -11.01 -4.65
CA PHE A 38 -3.77 -10.60 -6.07
C PHE A 38 -5.05 -9.92 -6.57
N GLY A 39 -6.21 -10.37 -6.08
CA GLY A 39 -7.53 -9.85 -6.46
C GLY A 39 -8.06 -8.74 -5.54
N ARG A 40 -7.35 -8.41 -4.45
CA ARG A 40 -7.82 -7.49 -3.40
C ARG A 40 -8.24 -6.11 -3.92
N ALA A 41 -7.67 -5.65 -5.02
CA ALA A 41 -7.91 -4.30 -5.54
C ALA A 41 -9.26 -4.17 -6.26
N GLY A 42 -10.09 -5.22 -6.24
CA GLY A 42 -11.48 -5.19 -6.68
C GLY A 42 -11.68 -5.63 -8.12
N ALA A 43 -12.80 -5.22 -8.69
CA ALA A 43 -13.34 -5.69 -9.97
C ALA A 43 -12.31 -5.71 -11.12
N VAL A 44 -11.51 -4.65 -11.27
CA VAL A 44 -10.51 -4.54 -12.34
C VAL A 44 -9.37 -5.55 -12.16
N ALA A 45 -8.91 -5.78 -10.93
CA ALA A 45 -7.87 -6.76 -10.64
C ALA A 45 -8.38 -8.19 -10.88
N VAL A 46 -9.60 -8.48 -10.43
CA VAL A 46 -10.28 -9.77 -10.67
C VAL A 46 -10.46 -10.03 -12.16
N ALA A 47 -10.96 -9.05 -12.92
CA ALA A 47 -11.10 -9.18 -14.37
C ALA A 47 -9.76 -9.41 -15.07
N SER A 48 -8.73 -8.66 -14.68
CA SER A 48 -7.36 -8.83 -15.19
C SER A 48 -6.86 -10.25 -14.99
N LEU A 49 -7.08 -10.84 -13.80
CA LEU A 49 -6.69 -12.22 -13.50
C LEU A 49 -7.44 -13.23 -14.37
N LEU A 50 -8.76 -13.06 -14.51
CA LEU A 50 -9.61 -13.94 -15.34
C LEU A 50 -9.19 -13.97 -16.81
N VAL A 51 -8.62 -12.88 -17.33
CA VAL A 51 -8.16 -12.81 -18.73
C VAL A 51 -6.69 -13.17 -18.92
N VAL A 52 -5.90 -13.43 -17.87
CA VAL A 52 -4.50 -13.88 -17.98
C VAL A 52 -4.37 -15.08 -18.94
N PRO A 53 -5.21 -16.15 -18.84
CA PRO A 53 -5.08 -17.30 -19.74
C PRO A 53 -5.26 -16.94 -21.22
N LEU A 54 -6.01 -15.88 -21.54
CA LEU A 54 -6.21 -15.45 -22.92
C LEU A 54 -4.92 -14.94 -23.58
N ALA A 55 -3.91 -14.52 -22.79
CA ALA A 55 -2.62 -14.11 -23.33
C ALA A 55 -1.92 -15.24 -24.11
N GLY A 56 -2.19 -16.52 -23.81
CA GLY A 56 -1.67 -17.65 -24.59
C GLY A 56 -2.11 -17.64 -26.05
N LEU A 57 -3.28 -17.07 -26.33
CA LEU A 57 -3.81 -16.90 -27.69
C LEU A 57 -3.00 -15.87 -28.51
N ALA A 58 -2.20 -15.04 -27.85
CA ALA A 58 -1.36 -14.03 -28.48
C ALA A 58 0.12 -14.15 -28.06
N LEU A 59 0.58 -15.31 -27.58
CA LEU A 59 1.91 -15.47 -26.95
C LEU A 59 3.09 -14.91 -27.75
N ARG A 60 3.02 -14.91 -29.09
CA ARG A 60 4.06 -14.34 -29.97
C ARG A 60 4.15 -12.81 -29.91
N ARG A 61 3.23 -12.14 -29.21
CA ARG A 61 3.25 -10.70 -28.96
C ARG A 61 3.99 -10.41 -27.66
N ARG A 62 4.79 -9.35 -27.67
CA ARG A 62 5.59 -8.92 -26.52
C ARG A 62 4.74 -8.69 -25.27
N TRP A 63 3.57 -8.07 -25.43
CA TRP A 63 2.66 -7.82 -24.31
C TRP A 63 2.17 -9.13 -23.67
N ALA A 64 1.86 -10.15 -24.49
CA ALA A 64 1.33 -11.42 -24.00
C ALA A 64 2.41 -12.25 -23.30
N ALA A 65 3.62 -12.28 -23.86
CA ALA A 65 4.78 -12.88 -23.21
C ALA A 65 5.12 -12.18 -21.88
N TYR A 66 5.02 -10.85 -21.84
CA TYR A 66 5.20 -10.07 -20.61
C TYR A 66 4.11 -10.38 -19.57
N VAL A 67 2.84 -10.49 -20.00
CA VAL A 67 1.73 -10.87 -19.12
C VAL A 67 1.94 -12.25 -18.53
N LEU A 68 2.14 -13.28 -19.35
CA LEU A 68 2.30 -14.66 -18.88
C LEU A 68 3.59 -14.84 -18.07
N GLY A 69 4.73 -14.40 -18.60
CA GLY A 69 6.01 -14.50 -17.91
C GLY A 69 6.02 -13.71 -16.61
N GLY A 70 5.65 -12.43 -16.67
CA GLY A 70 5.64 -11.55 -15.50
C GLY A 70 4.66 -12.01 -14.42
N PHE A 71 3.42 -12.37 -14.78
CA PHE A 71 2.44 -12.87 -13.82
C PHE A 71 2.87 -14.20 -13.21
N LEU A 72 3.32 -15.18 -14.00
CA LEU A 72 3.73 -16.47 -13.48
C LEU A 72 4.99 -16.37 -12.61
N SER A 73 5.95 -15.52 -12.96
CA SER A 73 7.13 -15.27 -12.12
C SER A 73 6.75 -14.63 -10.80
N VAL A 74 5.93 -13.57 -10.80
CA VAL A 74 5.46 -12.94 -9.55
C VAL A 74 4.66 -13.95 -8.72
N SER A 75 3.72 -14.68 -9.33
CA SER A 75 2.91 -15.69 -8.64
C SER A 75 3.75 -16.81 -8.05
N ALA A 76 4.76 -17.30 -8.76
CA ALA A 76 5.68 -18.30 -8.23
C ALA A 76 6.41 -17.78 -6.99
N VAL A 77 6.98 -16.58 -7.04
CA VAL A 77 7.70 -16.02 -5.89
C VAL A 77 6.75 -15.72 -4.72
N MET A 78 5.52 -15.31 -4.99
CA MET A 78 4.55 -14.94 -3.96
C MET A 78 3.85 -16.13 -3.31
N LEU A 79 3.47 -17.15 -4.09
CA LEU A 79 2.61 -18.25 -3.66
C LEU A 79 3.39 -19.51 -3.27
N VAL A 80 4.65 -19.66 -3.69
CA VAL A 80 5.49 -20.78 -3.30
C VAL A 80 6.23 -20.42 -2.00
N PRO A 81 5.96 -21.11 -0.87
CA PRO A 81 6.53 -20.74 0.43
C PRO A 81 8.05 -20.62 0.43
N GLN A 82 8.75 -21.51 -0.26
CA GLN A 82 10.21 -21.52 -0.33
C GLN A 82 10.76 -20.24 -0.96
N LEU A 83 10.11 -19.74 -2.01
CA LEU A 83 10.53 -18.51 -2.68
C LEU A 83 10.12 -17.27 -1.90
N PHE A 84 8.92 -17.29 -1.32
CA PHE A 84 8.40 -16.16 -0.55
C PHE A 84 9.18 -15.93 0.74
N VAL A 85 9.57 -16.99 1.46
CA VAL A 85 10.42 -16.92 2.65
C VAL A 85 11.79 -16.34 2.31
N LEU A 86 12.44 -16.83 1.24
CA LEU A 86 13.74 -16.31 0.80
C LEU A 86 13.67 -14.82 0.45
N LEU A 87 12.62 -14.38 -0.24
CA LEU A 87 12.42 -12.96 -0.51
C LEU A 87 12.15 -12.18 0.79
N SER A 88 11.33 -12.72 1.69
CA SER A 88 10.99 -12.10 2.97
C SER A 88 12.18 -11.93 3.91
N ASP A 89 13.13 -12.86 3.89
CA ASP A 89 14.39 -12.74 4.63
C ASP A 89 15.34 -11.73 3.99
N LEU A 90 15.25 -11.51 2.67
CA LEU A 90 16.06 -10.52 1.97
C LEU A 90 15.55 -9.08 2.20
N VAL A 91 14.23 -8.87 2.17
CA VAL A 91 13.64 -7.51 2.12
C VAL A 91 12.57 -7.21 3.18
N SER A 92 12.28 -8.13 4.10
CA SER A 92 11.13 -8.17 5.03
C SER A 92 9.80 -8.63 4.40
N ILE A 93 8.91 -9.17 5.23
CA ILE A 93 7.52 -9.52 4.86
C ILE A 93 6.75 -8.30 4.33
N SER A 94 6.96 -7.13 4.95
CA SER A 94 6.28 -5.89 4.57
C SER A 94 6.56 -5.52 3.10
N GLN A 95 7.81 -5.65 2.66
CA GLN A 95 8.21 -5.36 1.28
C GLN A 95 7.86 -6.51 0.33
N SER A 96 8.09 -7.76 0.74
CA SER A 96 7.78 -8.94 -0.09
C SER A 96 6.32 -8.97 -0.51
N ARG A 97 5.40 -8.66 0.41
CA ARG A 97 3.97 -8.54 0.10
C ARG A 97 3.66 -7.50 -0.98
N ARG A 98 4.42 -6.40 -1.06
CA ARG A 98 4.21 -5.37 -2.08
C ARG A 98 4.60 -5.86 -3.47
N ALA A 99 5.47 -6.87 -3.57
CA ALA A 99 5.86 -7.47 -4.85
C ALA A 99 4.64 -8.04 -5.62
N ALA A 100 3.59 -8.45 -4.92
CA ALA A 100 2.32 -8.84 -5.52
C ALA A 100 1.65 -7.73 -6.34
N GLY A 101 2.01 -6.46 -6.16
CA GLY A 101 1.52 -5.34 -6.97
C GLY A 101 2.28 -5.15 -8.29
N PHE A 102 3.37 -5.89 -8.53
CA PHE A 102 4.23 -5.71 -9.71
C PHE A 102 3.89 -6.66 -10.87
N TRP A 103 2.88 -7.53 -10.72
CA TRP A 103 2.41 -8.30 -11.86
C TRP A 103 1.76 -7.37 -12.90
N PRO A 104 1.80 -7.72 -14.20
CA PRO A 104 1.46 -6.80 -15.30
C PRO A 104 -0.05 -6.63 -15.51
N LEU A 105 -0.77 -6.24 -14.47
CA LEU A 105 -2.23 -6.14 -14.39
C LEU A 105 -2.82 -5.33 -15.56
N ALA A 106 -2.33 -4.11 -15.80
CA ALA A 106 -2.86 -3.25 -16.85
C ALA A 106 -2.69 -3.86 -18.25
N PHE A 107 -1.58 -4.57 -18.49
CA PHE A 107 -1.33 -5.26 -19.75
C PHE A 107 -2.20 -6.52 -19.88
N ALA A 108 -2.44 -7.23 -18.78
CA ALA A 108 -3.36 -8.36 -18.77
C ALA A 108 -4.78 -7.91 -19.12
N PHE A 109 -5.27 -6.83 -18.51
CA PHE A 109 -6.57 -6.25 -18.79
C PHE A 109 -6.73 -5.82 -20.27
N ALA A 110 -5.86 -4.91 -20.72
CA ALA A 110 -5.94 -4.37 -22.07
C ALA A 110 -5.69 -5.46 -23.14
N GLY A 111 -4.71 -6.33 -22.90
CA GLY A 111 -4.38 -7.45 -23.77
C GLY A 111 -5.50 -8.50 -23.85
N GLY A 112 -6.13 -8.82 -22.72
CA GLY A 112 -7.31 -9.68 -22.67
C GLY A 112 -8.45 -9.11 -23.52
N LEU A 113 -8.72 -7.80 -23.41
CA LEU A 113 -9.72 -7.13 -24.25
C LEU A 113 -9.37 -7.14 -25.74
N ILE A 114 -8.08 -7.04 -26.10
CA ILE A 114 -7.63 -7.18 -27.50
C ILE A 114 -7.96 -8.57 -28.07
N VAL A 115 -7.76 -9.63 -27.27
CA VAL A 115 -8.09 -11.00 -27.66
C VAL A 115 -9.62 -11.19 -27.72
N LEU A 116 -10.34 -10.70 -26.72
CA LEU A 116 -11.81 -10.75 -26.68
C LEU A 116 -12.45 -9.95 -27.82
N ALA A 117 -11.87 -8.82 -28.25
CA ALA A 117 -12.34 -8.07 -29.40
C ALA A 117 -12.23 -8.88 -30.71
N ALA A 118 -11.22 -9.74 -30.83
CA ALA A 118 -11.09 -10.65 -31.97
C ALA A 118 -12.16 -11.74 -31.95
N LEU A 119 -12.49 -12.27 -30.76
CA LEU A 119 -13.46 -13.36 -30.56
C LEU A 119 -14.93 -12.88 -30.64
N LEU A 120 -15.24 -11.82 -29.90
CA LEU A 120 -16.61 -11.36 -29.63
C LEU A 120 -17.04 -10.19 -30.52
N ARG A 121 -16.08 -9.51 -31.17
CA ARG A 121 -16.32 -8.33 -32.00
C ARG A 121 -17.12 -7.28 -31.23
N VAL A 122 -18.21 -6.76 -31.80
CA VAL A 122 -19.03 -5.69 -31.20
C VAL A 122 -19.74 -6.16 -29.93
N LEU A 123 -19.99 -7.47 -29.75
CA LEU A 123 -20.59 -8.02 -28.52
C LEU A 123 -19.70 -7.80 -27.28
N LEU A 124 -18.41 -7.47 -27.48
CA LEU A 124 -17.53 -7.11 -26.38
C LEU A 124 -18.05 -5.91 -25.57
N LEU A 125 -18.68 -4.92 -26.22
CA LEU A 125 -19.10 -3.69 -25.54
C LEU A 125 -20.17 -3.93 -24.45
N PRO A 126 -21.33 -4.56 -24.76
CA PRO A 126 -22.33 -4.84 -23.73
C PRO A 126 -21.80 -5.83 -22.67
N LEU A 127 -20.95 -6.80 -23.06
CA LEU A 127 -20.35 -7.73 -22.11
C LEU A 127 -19.34 -7.06 -21.17
N ALA A 128 -18.59 -6.08 -21.66
CA ALA A 128 -17.66 -5.32 -20.83
C ALA A 128 -18.40 -4.49 -19.78
N LEU A 129 -19.48 -3.80 -20.17
CA LEU A 129 -20.32 -3.06 -19.24
C LEU A 129 -20.95 -3.99 -18.19
N ALA A 130 -21.60 -5.08 -18.64
CA ALA A 130 -22.23 -6.05 -17.75
C ALA A 130 -21.21 -6.71 -16.82
N GLY A 131 -20.03 -7.05 -17.32
CA GLY A 131 -18.93 -7.58 -16.53
C GLY A 131 -18.41 -6.59 -15.48
N GLY A 132 -18.28 -5.31 -15.84
CA GLY A 132 -17.90 -4.25 -14.91
C GLY A 132 -18.91 -4.10 -13.77
N ILE A 133 -20.21 -4.11 -14.08
CA ILE A 133 -21.29 -4.07 -13.08
C ILE A 133 -21.22 -5.31 -12.18
N ALA A 134 -21.23 -6.51 -12.78
CA ALA A 134 -21.27 -7.77 -12.03
C ALA A 134 -20.05 -7.94 -11.12
N LEU A 135 -18.84 -7.67 -11.62
CA LEU A 135 -17.63 -7.80 -10.82
C LEU A 135 -17.52 -6.71 -9.75
N GLN A 136 -18.05 -5.49 -9.97
CA GLN A 136 -18.09 -4.47 -8.91
C GLN A 136 -19.02 -4.87 -7.76
N LEU A 137 -20.15 -5.52 -8.06
CA LEU A 137 -21.09 -6.00 -7.04
C LEU A 137 -20.51 -7.16 -6.22
N VAL A 138 -19.78 -8.07 -6.86
CA VAL A 138 -19.23 -9.27 -6.19
C VAL A 138 -17.86 -8.97 -5.54
N TYR A 139 -17.05 -8.10 -6.16
CA TYR A 139 -15.69 -7.80 -5.75
C TYR A 139 -15.43 -6.28 -5.70
N PRO A 140 -16.03 -5.55 -4.75
CA PRO A 140 -15.84 -4.09 -4.63
C PRO A 140 -14.41 -3.70 -4.22
N GLY A 141 -13.63 -4.66 -3.69
CA GLY A 141 -12.24 -4.48 -3.26
C GLY A 141 -12.09 -4.45 -1.74
N ASP A 142 -10.93 -4.91 -1.27
CA ASP A 142 -10.51 -4.90 0.14
C ASP A 142 -9.19 -4.15 0.28
N PHE A 143 -9.30 -2.89 0.72
CA PHE A 143 -8.17 -1.97 0.87
C PHE A 143 -7.63 -1.92 2.30
N GLY A 144 -8.14 -2.77 3.20
CA GLY A 144 -7.72 -2.86 4.58
C GLY A 144 -6.27 -3.34 4.77
N TYR A 145 -5.68 -3.02 5.93
CA TYR A 145 -4.40 -3.61 6.35
C TYR A 145 -4.55 -5.08 6.77
N ARG A 146 -5.74 -5.47 7.22
CA ARG A 146 -6.19 -6.85 7.41
C ARG A 146 -7.37 -7.05 6.47
N PHE A 147 -7.44 -8.23 5.87
CA PHE A 147 -8.57 -8.54 4.99
C PHE A 147 -9.75 -8.97 5.84
N GLU A 148 -10.91 -8.39 5.53
CA GLU A 148 -12.19 -8.89 6.01
C GLU A 148 -12.71 -9.96 5.05
N ALA A 149 -12.55 -9.74 3.74
CA ALA A 149 -12.92 -10.69 2.70
C ALA A 149 -11.78 -10.97 1.70
N GLY A 150 -10.88 -9.99 1.46
CA GLY A 150 -9.81 -10.12 0.47
C GLY A 150 -10.32 -10.22 -0.97
N GLY A 151 -9.46 -10.65 -1.89
CA GLY A 151 -9.86 -11.05 -3.25
C GLY A 151 -10.27 -12.52 -3.31
N SER A 152 -10.67 -13.01 -4.49
CA SER A 152 -11.00 -14.43 -4.68
C SER A 152 -9.73 -15.27 -4.92
N ALA A 153 -9.39 -16.16 -3.98
CA ALA A 153 -8.32 -17.15 -4.16
C ALA A 153 -8.55 -18.01 -5.41
N LEU A 154 -9.80 -18.40 -5.66
CA LEU A 154 -10.18 -19.20 -6.83
C LEU A 154 -9.77 -18.48 -8.13
N VAL A 155 -10.04 -17.18 -8.24
CA VAL A 155 -9.68 -16.40 -9.44
C VAL A 155 -8.16 -16.36 -9.62
N THR A 156 -7.40 -16.19 -8.54
CA THR A 156 -5.93 -16.23 -8.59
C THR A 156 -5.44 -17.60 -9.07
N TRP A 157 -5.97 -18.71 -8.52
CA TRP A 157 -5.56 -20.05 -8.94
C TRP A 157 -5.97 -20.38 -10.38
N LEU A 158 -7.15 -19.92 -10.83
CA LEU A 158 -7.56 -20.01 -12.23
C LEU A 158 -6.57 -19.26 -13.16
N ALA A 159 -6.11 -18.08 -12.75
CA ALA A 159 -5.11 -17.33 -13.50
C ALA A 159 -3.75 -18.03 -13.52
N VAL A 160 -3.31 -18.63 -12.40
CA VAL A 160 -2.03 -19.37 -12.31
C VAL A 160 -2.06 -20.63 -13.16
N VAL A 161 -3.04 -21.51 -12.94
CA VAL A 161 -3.17 -22.78 -13.68
C VAL A 161 -3.46 -22.50 -15.15
N GLY A 162 -4.40 -21.59 -15.43
CA GLY A 162 -4.76 -21.19 -16.78
C GLY A 162 -3.62 -20.47 -17.50
N GLY A 163 -2.84 -19.65 -16.81
CA GLY A 163 -1.64 -19.00 -17.35
C GLY A 163 -0.54 -20.00 -17.71
N ALA A 164 -0.29 -21.00 -16.86
CA ALA A 164 0.67 -22.07 -17.14
C ALA A 164 0.23 -22.91 -18.36
N ALA A 165 -1.06 -23.30 -18.40
CA ALA A 165 -1.63 -24.01 -19.54
C ALA A 165 -1.60 -23.16 -20.84
N ALA A 166 -1.90 -21.87 -20.73
CA ALA A 166 -1.87 -20.91 -21.82
C ALA A 166 -0.46 -20.69 -22.38
N LEU A 167 0.55 -20.66 -21.51
CA LEU A 167 1.96 -20.61 -21.92
C LEU A 167 2.33 -21.86 -22.72
N ALA A 168 2.00 -23.05 -22.20
CA ALA A 168 2.24 -24.31 -22.89
C ALA A 168 1.53 -24.34 -24.25
N TYR A 169 0.24 -24.01 -24.30
CA TYR A 169 -0.54 -23.97 -25.54
C TYR A 169 -0.03 -22.94 -26.56
N GLY A 170 0.30 -21.73 -26.10
CA GLY A 170 0.73 -20.62 -26.94
C GLY A 170 2.03 -20.89 -27.70
N VAL A 171 2.91 -21.76 -27.19
CA VAL A 171 4.14 -22.19 -27.88
C VAL A 171 3.82 -22.92 -29.19
N TRP A 172 2.76 -23.73 -29.21
CA TRP A 172 2.36 -24.54 -30.38
C TRP A 172 1.51 -23.75 -31.38
N ARG A 173 0.86 -22.66 -30.94
CA ARG A 173 -0.02 -21.86 -31.79
C ARG A 173 0.77 -20.93 -32.72
N ARG A 174 0.39 -20.86 -34.00
CA ARG A 174 1.10 -20.06 -35.02
C ARG A 174 0.56 -18.65 -35.24
N PRO A 175 -0.74 -18.41 -35.53
CA PRO A 175 -1.26 -17.04 -35.62
C PRO A 175 -1.64 -16.49 -34.24
N ALA A 176 -1.23 -15.26 -33.96
CA ALA A 176 -1.74 -14.51 -32.81
C ALA A 176 -3.19 -14.10 -33.08
N LEU A 177 -4.07 -14.32 -32.10
CA LEU A 177 -5.45 -13.90 -32.18
C LEU A 177 -5.62 -12.57 -31.44
N GLU A 178 -5.71 -11.49 -32.18
CA GLU A 178 -5.91 -10.16 -31.63
C GLU A 178 -6.62 -9.23 -32.62
N ARG A 179 -7.36 -8.26 -32.08
CA ARG A 179 -8.00 -7.21 -32.88
C ARG A 179 -7.89 -5.85 -32.16
N PRO A 180 -6.72 -5.17 -32.25
CA PRO A 180 -6.50 -3.88 -31.60
C PRO A 180 -7.24 -2.78 -32.36
N THR A 181 -8.52 -2.60 -32.04
CA THR A 181 -9.43 -1.61 -32.65
C THR A 181 -9.99 -0.69 -31.59
N TRP A 182 -10.70 0.37 -31.99
CA TRP A 182 -11.38 1.29 -31.07
C TRP A 182 -12.29 0.59 -30.04
N LEU A 183 -12.81 -0.60 -30.40
CA LEU A 183 -13.60 -1.46 -29.51
C LEU A 183 -12.90 -1.76 -28.18
N VAL A 184 -11.57 -1.91 -28.18
CA VAL A 184 -10.80 -2.24 -26.98
C VAL A 184 -10.85 -1.09 -25.98
N GLY A 185 -10.62 0.14 -26.44
CA GLY A 185 -10.67 1.33 -25.59
C GLY A 185 -12.07 1.60 -25.07
N THR A 186 -13.09 1.47 -25.92
CA THR A 186 -14.49 1.62 -25.52
C THR A 186 -14.91 0.53 -24.53
N ALA A 187 -14.52 -0.73 -24.73
CA ALA A 187 -14.79 -1.81 -23.80
C ALA A 187 -14.12 -1.58 -22.43
N ALA A 188 -12.86 -1.15 -22.42
CA ALA A 188 -12.15 -0.81 -21.19
C ALA A 188 -12.88 0.31 -20.43
N LEU A 189 -13.30 1.36 -21.13
CA LEU A 189 -14.07 2.46 -20.55
C LEU A 189 -15.40 1.97 -19.98
N LEU A 190 -16.16 1.19 -20.75
CA LEU A 190 -17.45 0.64 -20.31
C LEU A 190 -17.33 -0.30 -19.11
N PHE A 191 -16.25 -1.08 -19.04
CA PHE A 191 -15.98 -1.95 -17.89
C PHE A 191 -15.65 -1.15 -16.63
N VAL A 192 -14.81 -0.11 -16.75
CA VAL A 192 -14.35 0.68 -15.61
C VAL A 192 -15.42 1.68 -15.14
N LEU A 193 -16.32 2.12 -16.02
CA LEU A 193 -17.33 3.14 -15.73
C LEU A 193 -18.18 2.83 -14.48
N PRO A 194 -18.77 1.62 -14.30
CA PRO A 194 -19.49 1.28 -13.07
C PRO A 194 -18.63 1.38 -11.81
N VAL A 195 -17.37 0.96 -11.88
CA VAL A 195 -16.40 1.03 -10.77
C VAL A 195 -16.14 2.49 -10.40
N ALA A 196 -15.90 3.34 -11.40
CA ALA A 196 -15.64 4.77 -11.20
C ALA A 196 -16.86 5.51 -10.66
N ILE A 197 -18.06 5.23 -11.19
CA ILE A 197 -19.32 5.81 -10.69
C ILE A 197 -19.54 5.39 -9.23
N HIS A 198 -19.39 4.10 -8.92
CA HIS A 198 -19.55 3.60 -7.57
C HIS A 198 -18.55 4.25 -6.61
N ALA A 199 -17.28 4.34 -7.00
CA ALA A 199 -16.25 4.99 -6.20
C ALA A 199 -16.56 6.47 -5.95
N ALA A 200 -16.95 7.23 -6.98
CA ALA A 200 -17.28 8.65 -6.85
C ALA A 200 -18.53 8.89 -5.98
N ALA A 201 -19.55 8.04 -6.12
CA ALA A 201 -20.79 8.16 -5.36
C ALA A 201 -20.66 7.76 -3.88
N ASN A 202 -19.72 6.86 -3.56
CA ASN A 202 -19.53 6.32 -2.21
C ASN A 202 -18.22 6.77 -1.56
N TRP A 203 -17.52 7.74 -2.16
CA TRP A 203 -16.30 8.28 -1.57
C TRP A 203 -16.64 9.08 -0.31
N SER A 204 -16.18 8.59 0.84
CA SER A 204 -16.26 9.32 2.11
C SER A 204 -14.89 9.36 2.79
N PRO A 205 -14.60 10.40 3.59
CA PRO A 205 -13.49 10.36 4.52
C PRO A 205 -13.60 9.14 5.44
N SER A 206 -12.46 8.60 5.87
CA SER A 206 -12.43 7.51 6.84
C SER A 206 -12.89 8.02 8.21
N GLU A 207 -13.97 7.45 8.76
CA GLU A 207 -14.43 7.78 10.12
C GLU A 207 -13.37 7.51 11.18
N ALA A 208 -12.57 6.45 10.99
CA ALA A 208 -11.46 6.09 11.87
C ALA A 208 -10.29 7.08 11.85
N ARG A 209 -10.25 8.02 10.89
CA ARG A 209 -9.18 9.01 10.75
C ARG A 209 -9.75 10.39 10.48
N THR A 210 -10.10 11.10 11.56
CA THR A 210 -10.53 12.49 11.47
C THR A 210 -9.36 13.37 10.96
N PRO A 211 -9.57 14.19 9.92
CA PRO A 211 -8.58 15.17 9.50
C PRO A 211 -8.19 16.08 10.66
N SER A 212 -6.90 16.26 10.87
CA SER A 212 -6.34 16.94 12.04
C SER A 212 -5.23 17.94 11.62
N PRO A 213 -5.50 18.85 10.68
CA PRO A 213 -4.48 19.77 10.16
C PRO A 213 -3.84 20.63 11.27
N LEU A 214 -2.62 21.08 11.04
CA LEU A 214 -2.01 22.14 11.85
C LEU A 214 -2.82 23.43 11.65
N THR A 215 -2.92 24.27 12.69
CA THR A 215 -3.61 25.56 12.58
C THR A 215 -2.78 26.51 11.71
N PRO A 216 -3.40 27.42 10.93
CA PRO A 216 -2.67 28.38 10.11
C PRO A 216 -1.63 29.17 10.91
N GLY A 217 -2.00 29.62 12.13
CA GLY A 217 -1.08 30.40 12.97
C GLY A 217 0.11 29.58 13.50
N LEU A 218 -0.06 28.28 13.82
CA LEU A 218 1.09 27.44 14.15
C LEU A 218 2.02 27.30 12.93
N VAL A 219 1.46 27.11 11.73
CA VAL A 219 2.26 26.98 10.50
C VAL A 219 3.05 28.26 10.21
N GLU A 220 2.43 29.42 10.39
CA GLU A 220 3.06 30.74 10.24
C GLU A 220 4.24 30.90 11.20
N VAL A 221 4.03 30.70 12.50
CA VAL A 221 5.10 30.85 13.51
C VAL A 221 6.23 29.84 13.30
N LEU A 222 5.92 28.58 12.95
CA LEU A 222 6.93 27.57 12.62
C LEU A 222 7.77 27.92 11.39
N ARG A 223 7.25 28.71 10.45
CA ARG A 223 7.98 29.12 9.25
C ARG A 223 8.77 30.39 9.43
N GLU A 224 8.24 31.32 10.22
CA GLU A 224 8.77 32.69 10.30
C GLU A 224 9.65 32.91 11.53
N GLN A 225 9.44 32.15 12.61
CA GLN A 225 10.08 32.42 13.90
C GLN A 225 10.91 31.26 14.44
N VAL A 226 10.72 30.04 13.93
CA VAL A 226 11.60 28.91 14.23
C VAL A 226 12.71 28.88 13.17
N PRO A 227 14.00 28.89 13.56
CA PRO A 227 15.10 28.83 12.62
C PRO A 227 15.04 27.61 11.69
N GLU A 228 15.47 27.78 10.44
CA GLU A 228 15.59 26.66 9.52
C GLU A 228 16.56 25.61 10.09
N ALA A 229 16.24 24.34 9.88
CA ALA A 229 17.00 23.19 10.37
C ALA A 229 17.12 23.10 11.91
N ASP A 230 16.35 23.89 12.68
CA ASP A 230 16.18 23.61 14.10
C ASP A 230 15.31 22.37 14.32
N THR A 231 15.44 21.75 15.48
CA THR A 231 14.67 20.54 15.82
C THR A 231 13.46 20.88 16.67
N VAL A 232 12.27 20.50 16.17
CA VAL A 232 10.99 20.63 16.86
C VAL A 232 10.57 19.26 17.41
N TYR A 233 10.29 19.22 18.71
CA TYR A 233 9.70 18.08 19.38
C TYR A 233 8.18 18.21 19.45
N SER A 234 7.45 17.15 19.13
CA SER A 234 6.00 17.07 19.30
C SER A 234 5.56 15.61 19.38
N ASP A 235 4.25 15.35 19.47
CA ASP A 235 3.72 14.01 19.31
C ASP A 235 3.96 13.50 17.89
N LEU A 236 3.89 12.17 17.71
CA LEU A 236 4.25 11.53 16.44
C LEU A 236 3.48 12.11 15.24
N GLU A 237 2.18 12.37 15.39
CA GLU A 237 1.35 12.85 14.29
C GLU A 237 1.62 14.33 14.00
N THR A 238 1.65 15.16 15.04
CA THR A 238 1.93 16.59 14.90
C THR A 238 3.32 16.83 14.33
N SER A 239 4.35 16.14 14.82
CA SER A 239 5.70 16.19 14.24
C SER A 239 5.71 15.82 12.77
N TYR A 240 5.04 14.73 12.38
CA TYR A 240 4.99 14.33 10.97
C TYR A 240 4.35 15.39 10.07
N ARG A 241 3.33 16.09 10.56
CA ARG A 241 2.68 17.20 9.86
C ARG A 241 3.58 18.44 9.80
N ILE A 242 4.32 18.75 10.87
CA ILE A 242 5.26 19.88 10.94
C ILE A 242 6.34 19.74 9.85
N ALA A 243 6.94 18.56 9.74
CA ALA A 243 7.97 18.28 8.72
C ALA A 243 7.44 18.41 7.28
N ALA A 244 6.13 18.35 7.06
CA ALA A 244 5.54 18.53 5.74
C ALA A 244 5.35 20.00 5.35
N VAL A 245 5.39 20.93 6.32
CA VAL A 245 5.03 22.34 6.08
C VAL A 245 6.10 23.35 6.46
N ALA A 246 7.04 23.02 7.34
CA ALA A 246 8.09 23.92 7.81
C ALA A 246 9.49 23.32 7.56
N PRO A 247 10.51 24.14 7.25
CA PRO A 247 11.87 23.70 6.97
C PRO A 247 12.66 23.37 8.26
N VAL A 248 12.08 22.55 9.13
CA VAL A 248 12.63 22.19 10.45
C VAL A 248 12.86 20.68 10.53
N TYR A 249 13.76 20.24 11.41
CA TYR A 249 13.88 18.83 11.77
C TYR A 249 12.85 18.44 12.81
N ILE A 250 12.48 17.16 12.81
CA ILE A 250 11.60 16.58 13.83
C ILE A 250 12.31 15.45 14.57
N ALA A 251 12.13 15.41 15.87
CA ALA A 251 12.76 14.41 16.73
C ALA A 251 12.07 13.04 16.67
N ALA A 252 10.75 12.99 16.44
CA ALA A 252 9.98 11.76 16.37
C ALA A 252 8.92 11.83 15.27
N ALA A 253 8.58 10.68 14.70
CA ALA A 253 7.51 10.52 13.71
C ALA A 253 6.95 9.10 13.84
N PRO A 254 5.77 8.80 13.28
CA PRO A 254 5.21 7.47 13.42
C PRO A 254 6.14 6.45 12.75
N PRO A 255 6.49 5.32 13.40
CA PRO A 255 7.48 4.37 12.88
C PRO A 255 7.20 3.85 11.47
N SER A 256 5.95 3.90 11.00
CA SER A 256 5.55 3.52 9.64
C SER A 256 5.99 4.51 8.56
N HIS A 257 6.44 5.71 8.92
CA HIS A 257 6.79 6.80 8.00
C HIS A 257 8.28 7.17 8.02
N VAL A 258 9.10 6.41 8.74
CA VAL A 258 10.54 6.67 8.88
C VAL A 258 11.36 5.38 8.71
N ALA A 259 12.60 5.52 8.28
CA ALA A 259 13.48 4.38 8.09
C ALA A 259 13.89 3.78 9.45
N ASP A 260 13.74 2.46 9.61
CA ASP A 260 14.25 1.74 10.78
C ASP A 260 15.73 1.42 10.60
N THR A 261 16.58 2.37 11.01
CA THR A 261 18.04 2.24 10.96
C THR A 261 18.63 2.21 12.36
N ARG A 262 19.87 1.73 12.47
CA ARG A 262 20.62 1.74 13.74
C ARG A 262 20.77 3.15 14.32
N GLN A 263 20.81 4.17 13.45
CA GLN A 263 20.89 5.59 13.82
C GLN A 263 19.51 6.15 14.21
N ASN A 264 18.45 5.81 13.48
CA ASN A 264 17.14 6.41 13.69
C ASN A 264 16.34 5.77 14.84
N ARG A 265 16.36 4.43 14.95
CA ARG A 265 15.67 3.67 16.03
C ARG A 265 14.22 4.14 16.30
N PRO A 266 13.34 4.19 15.29
CA PRO A 266 12.02 4.83 15.39
C PRO A 266 11.12 4.26 16.49
N TYR A 267 11.21 2.96 16.79
CA TYR A 267 10.47 2.36 17.89
C TYR A 267 10.96 2.80 19.28
N ALA A 268 12.26 3.07 19.43
CA ALA A 268 12.79 3.61 20.68
C ALA A 268 12.34 5.06 20.87
N ARG A 269 12.45 5.88 19.82
CA ARG A 269 11.96 7.27 19.80
C ARG A 269 10.47 7.35 20.12
N ARG A 270 9.65 6.44 19.57
CA ARG A 270 8.22 6.35 19.92
C ARG A 270 7.99 6.08 21.41
N ARG A 271 8.76 5.19 22.03
CA ARG A 271 8.62 4.91 23.47
C ARG A 271 9.05 6.09 24.33
N GLU A 272 10.11 6.79 23.94
CA GLU A 272 10.56 8.01 24.62
C GLU A 272 9.54 9.15 24.46
N ASN A 273 8.96 9.31 23.27
CA ASN A 273 7.90 10.27 23.01
C ASN A 273 6.65 10.01 23.86
N ALA A 274 6.20 8.75 23.94
CA ALA A 274 5.09 8.37 24.81
C ALA A 274 5.41 8.71 26.28
N ARG A 275 6.61 8.34 26.76
CA ARG A 275 7.05 8.65 28.12
C ARG A 275 7.04 10.16 28.39
N PHE A 276 7.53 10.99 27.47
CA PHE A 276 7.53 12.44 27.62
C PHE A 276 6.11 12.99 27.78
N PHE A 277 5.17 12.57 26.94
CA PHE A 277 3.79 13.03 27.05
C PHE A 277 3.03 12.47 28.27
N GLU A 278 3.52 11.38 28.87
CA GLU A 278 3.01 10.83 30.13
C GLU A 278 3.62 11.53 31.37
N SER A 279 4.91 11.89 31.33
CA SER A 279 5.65 12.35 32.52
C SER A 279 6.00 13.83 32.53
N GLY A 280 6.03 14.49 31.37
CA GLY A 280 6.54 15.86 31.22
C GLY A 280 8.05 16.00 31.35
N GLU A 281 8.82 14.91 31.35
CA GLU A 281 10.28 14.93 31.56
C GLU A 281 11.04 15.62 30.41
N LEU A 282 11.39 16.90 30.60
CA LEU A 282 12.05 17.75 29.60
C LEU A 282 13.41 17.24 29.12
N GLU A 283 14.08 16.35 29.87
CA GLU A 283 15.33 15.72 29.44
C GLU A 283 15.14 14.82 28.20
N ILE A 284 13.93 14.35 27.93
CA ILE A 284 13.63 13.53 26.74
C ILE A 284 13.74 14.37 25.45
N PRO A 285 12.98 15.47 25.28
CA PRO A 285 13.13 16.31 24.10
C PRO A 285 14.52 16.96 23.99
N ARG A 286 15.15 17.34 25.11
CA ARG A 286 16.52 17.87 25.11
C ARG A 286 17.55 16.87 24.58
N ARG A 287 17.50 15.61 25.02
CA ARG A 287 18.40 14.55 24.49
C ARG A 287 18.15 14.26 23.01
N ALA A 288 16.96 14.55 22.51
CA ALA A 288 16.66 14.47 21.09
C ALA A 288 17.19 15.67 20.28
N GLY A 289 17.83 16.64 20.93
CA GLY A 289 18.39 17.84 20.32
C GLY A 289 17.34 18.91 19.98
N ALA A 290 16.16 18.84 20.61
CA ALA A 290 15.09 19.78 20.32
C ALA A 290 15.28 21.13 21.04
N SER A 291 15.25 22.21 20.28
CA SER A 291 15.21 23.60 20.77
C SER A 291 13.78 24.12 20.92
N TRP A 292 12.80 23.37 20.40
CA TRP A 292 11.41 23.79 20.35
C TRP A 292 10.49 22.63 20.70
N LEU A 293 9.40 22.92 21.40
CA LEU A 293 8.37 21.95 21.77
C LEU A 293 6.99 22.43 21.34
N VAL A 294 6.31 21.64 20.51
CA VAL A 294 4.90 21.84 20.18
C VAL A 294 4.06 20.83 20.97
N VAL A 295 3.14 21.33 21.77
CA VAL A 295 2.12 20.51 22.47
C VAL A 295 0.78 20.68 21.77
N ASP A 296 0.18 19.57 21.36
CA ASP A 296 -1.22 19.52 20.93
C ASP A 296 -2.14 19.32 22.14
N ARG A 297 -2.71 20.44 22.61
CA ARG A 297 -3.58 20.51 23.79
C ARG A 297 -4.93 19.83 23.59
N LYS A 298 -5.24 19.35 22.38
CA LYS A 298 -6.40 18.49 22.17
C LYS A 298 -6.14 17.06 22.65
N HIS A 299 -4.89 16.61 22.62
CA HIS A 299 -4.51 15.24 22.95
C HIS A 299 -3.75 15.12 24.27
N PHE A 300 -3.11 16.21 24.73
CA PHE A 300 -2.27 16.19 25.92
C PHE A 300 -2.52 17.41 26.80
N ASP A 301 -2.72 17.17 28.09
CA ASP A 301 -2.85 18.21 29.13
C ASP A 301 -1.48 18.64 29.69
N LEU A 302 -0.43 18.57 28.88
CA LEU A 302 0.93 18.90 29.29
C LEU A 302 1.14 20.42 29.25
N VAL A 303 1.49 21.01 30.39
CA VAL A 303 1.81 22.44 30.51
C VAL A 303 3.18 22.60 31.18
N PRO A 304 4.29 22.52 30.42
CA PRO A 304 5.62 22.69 30.97
C PRO A 304 5.83 24.13 31.48
N GLU A 305 6.62 24.28 32.55
CA GLU A 305 7.10 25.57 33.04
C GLU A 305 8.21 26.12 32.11
N LEU A 306 7.83 26.48 30.89
CA LEU A 306 8.69 27.01 29.85
C LEU A 306 8.07 28.28 29.25
N ASP A 307 8.92 29.16 28.74
CA ASP A 307 8.47 30.28 27.92
C ASP A 307 7.83 29.74 26.63
N HIS A 308 6.71 30.35 26.25
CA HIS A 308 6.02 30.02 25.01
C HIS A 308 6.05 31.20 24.04
N LEU A 309 6.39 30.91 22.79
CA LEU A 309 6.42 31.87 21.70
C LEU A 309 5.03 32.05 21.08
N TYR A 310 4.23 30.99 21.10
CA TYR A 310 2.92 30.99 20.46
C TYR A 310 1.93 30.06 21.18
N ARG A 311 0.66 30.48 21.22
CA ARG A 311 -0.45 29.69 21.73
C ARG A 311 -1.74 30.02 20.99
N ASP A 312 -2.48 28.99 20.61
CA ASP A 312 -3.85 29.12 20.11
C ASP A 312 -4.81 28.17 20.84
N GLY A 313 -5.99 27.96 20.24
CA GLY A 313 -7.03 27.08 20.78
C GLY A 313 -6.62 25.60 20.88
N ARG A 314 -5.57 25.17 20.17
CA ARG A 314 -5.13 23.78 20.08
C ARG A 314 -3.66 23.58 20.41
N TYR A 315 -2.77 24.41 19.88
CA TYR A 315 -1.33 24.21 19.99
C TYR A 315 -0.69 25.23 20.93
N THR A 316 0.44 24.84 21.51
CA THR A 316 1.36 25.76 22.19
C THR A 316 2.78 25.41 21.77
N LEU A 317 3.53 26.43 21.32
CA LEU A 317 4.92 26.33 20.94
C LEU A 317 5.78 26.94 22.05
N TYR A 318 6.59 26.10 22.68
CA TYR A 318 7.52 26.45 23.74
C TYR A 318 8.95 26.52 23.22
N VAL A 319 9.75 27.36 23.87
CA VAL A 319 11.21 27.39 23.71
C VAL A 319 11.80 26.38 24.69
N LEU A 320 12.62 25.45 24.20
CA LEU A 320 13.40 24.54 25.03
C LEU A 320 14.82 25.11 25.19
N PRO A 321 15.23 25.48 26.42
CA PRO A 321 16.58 25.94 26.70
C PRO A 321 17.60 24.79 26.74
#